data_AF-X1SJ81-F1
#
_entry.id   AF-X1SJ81-F1
#
_cell.length_a   1.000
_cell.length_b   1.000
_cell.length_c   1.000
_cell.angle_alpha   90.00
_cell.angle_beta   90.00
_cell.angle_gamma   90.00
#
_symmetry.space_group_name_H-M   'P 1'
#
loop_
_entity.id
_entity.type
_entity.pdbx_description
1 polymer ?
#
loop_
_entity_poly.entity_id
_entity_poly.type
_entity_poly.pdbx_seq_one_letter_code
_entity_poly.pdbx_strand_id
1 'polypeptide(L)'
;LAGETRVTFTESVADRFRAYNWKVIDHINGHSIEEFKAAIIKAKEAEDKPTLIIAKTHIGYGAPTKQDSSSCHGAPLGEEEVKGLKKNLGLPLEEKFYISFEVKEFFENRKKQLTKKREDYSLLGKQINAQSDI
;
A
#
# COMPACT_ATOMS: atom_id res chain seq x y z
N LEU A 1 10.89 18.87 -13.48
CA LEU A 1 10.68 17.40 -13.46
C LEU A 1 11.68 16.80 -12.50
N ALA A 2 11.24 16.05 -11.48
CA ALA A 2 12.15 15.33 -10.60
C ALA A 2 12.76 14.13 -11.37
N GLY A 3 14.08 13.93 -11.25
CA GLY A 3 14.82 12.82 -11.86
C GLY A 3 14.98 11.65 -10.90
N GLU A 4 15.98 10.79 -11.14
CA GLU A 4 16.33 9.71 -10.23
C GLU A 4 16.70 10.25 -8.83
N THR A 5 16.21 9.59 -7.77
CA THR A 5 16.46 10.02 -6.39
C THR A 5 17.94 10.07 -6.05
N ARG A 6 18.77 9.22 -6.66
CA ARG A 6 20.23 9.17 -6.42
C ARG A 6 20.94 10.50 -6.70
N VAL A 7 20.37 11.40 -7.49
CA VAL A 7 20.94 12.72 -7.76
C VAL A 7 20.93 13.63 -6.53
N THR A 8 19.91 13.50 -5.67
CA THR A 8 19.69 14.42 -4.54
C THR A 8 19.48 13.73 -3.19
N PHE A 9 19.32 12.40 -3.19
CA PHE A 9 18.94 11.62 -2.03
C PHE A 9 19.58 10.23 -2.06
N THR A 10 20.66 10.09 -1.29
CA THR A 10 21.51 8.87 -1.26
C THR A 10 21.74 8.32 0.16
N GLU A 11 21.02 8.83 1.15
CA GLU A 11 21.16 8.38 2.54
C GLU A 11 20.62 6.95 2.74
N SER A 12 21.07 6.31 3.83
CA SER A 12 20.43 5.12 4.35
C SER A 12 19.24 5.53 5.23
N VAL A 13 18.04 5.54 4.67
CA VAL A 13 16.79 5.75 5.42
C VAL A 13 16.64 4.70 6.52
N ALA A 14 17.01 3.45 6.21
CA ALA A 14 16.93 2.34 7.17
C ALA A 14 17.79 2.64 8.41
N ASP A 15 19.05 3.04 8.23
CA ASP A 15 19.95 3.30 9.36
C ASP A 15 19.59 4.57 10.11
N ARG A 16 19.13 5.62 9.41
CA ARG A 16 18.63 6.84 10.06
C ARG A 16 17.46 6.54 11.00
N PHE A 17 16.52 5.68 10.59
CA PHE A 17 15.39 5.30 11.45
C PHE A 17 15.78 4.32 12.56
N ARG A 18 16.73 3.40 12.33
CA ARG A 18 17.32 2.60 13.40
C ARG A 18 17.95 3.48 14.48
N ALA A 19 18.65 4.55 14.08
CA ALA A 19 19.25 5.51 15.02
C ALA A 19 18.20 6.28 15.85
N TYR A 20 16.98 6.46 15.31
CA TYR A 20 15.84 7.00 16.07
C TYR A 20 15.13 5.96 16.96
N ASN A 21 15.71 4.77 17.13
CA ASN A 21 15.13 3.64 17.86
C ASN A 21 13.81 3.13 17.26
N TRP A 22 13.64 3.20 15.93
CA TRP A 22 12.53 2.52 15.25
C TRP A 22 12.88 1.06 14.97
N LYS A 23 11.89 0.17 15.00
CA LYS A 23 12.01 -1.14 14.35
C LYS A 23 12.02 -0.92 12.84
N VAL A 24 13.02 -1.44 12.13
CA VAL A 24 13.09 -1.33 10.67
C VAL A 24 12.99 -2.71 10.05
N ILE A 25 12.02 -2.89 9.15
CA ILE A 25 11.83 -4.10 8.35
C ILE A 25 12.05 -3.70 6.89
N ASP A 26 13.23 -3.97 6.36
CA ASP A 26 13.66 -3.61 5.01
C ASP A 26 13.81 -4.84 4.10
N HIS A 27 14.27 -4.61 2.86
CA HIS A 27 14.43 -5.64 1.82
C HIS A 27 13.14 -6.38 1.43
N ILE A 28 11.98 -5.74 1.61
CA ILE A 28 10.69 -6.30 1.22
C ILE A 28 10.43 -6.02 -0.27
N ASN A 29 10.08 -7.05 -1.04
CA ASN A 29 9.54 -6.84 -2.38
C ASN A 29 8.13 -6.24 -2.28
N GLY A 30 7.98 -4.98 -2.67
CA GLY A 30 6.72 -4.25 -2.60
C GLY A 30 5.64 -4.75 -3.57
N HIS A 31 5.99 -5.63 -4.51
CA HIS A 31 5.03 -6.33 -5.38
C HIS A 31 4.68 -7.74 -4.90
N SER A 32 5.27 -8.20 -3.79
CA SER A 32 4.94 -9.48 -3.16
C SER A 32 3.95 -9.27 -2.01
N ILE A 33 2.69 -9.70 -2.22
CA ILE A 33 1.64 -9.62 -1.19
C ILE A 33 2.04 -10.44 0.05
N GLU A 34 2.73 -11.56 -0.15
CA GLU A 34 3.14 -12.48 0.93
C GLU A 34 4.22 -11.85 1.80
N GLU A 35 5.27 -11.31 1.20
CA GLU A 35 6.34 -10.62 1.95
C GLU A 35 5.79 -9.40 2.68
N PHE A 36 4.91 -8.63 2.04
CA PHE A 36 4.30 -7.46 2.67
C PHE A 36 3.39 -7.84 3.85
N LYS A 37 2.61 -8.92 3.73
CA LYS A 37 1.80 -9.47 4.85
C LYS A 37 2.70 -9.91 6.01
N ALA A 38 3.78 -10.63 5.72
CA ALA A 38 4.73 -11.06 6.74
C ALA A 38 5.39 -9.86 7.44
N ALA A 39 5.74 -8.80 6.70
CA ALA A 39 6.28 -7.56 7.26
C ALA A 39 5.28 -6.85 8.19
N ILE A 40 3.99 -6.78 7.83
CA ILE A 40 2.95 -6.20 8.69
C ILE A 40 2.78 -7.01 9.99
N ILE A 41 2.80 -8.35 9.91
CA ILE A 41 2.70 -9.20 11.10
C ILE A 41 3.88 -8.91 12.04
N LYS A 42 5.10 -8.95 11.51
CA LYS A 42 6.31 -8.60 12.26
C LYS A 42 6.25 -7.17 12.83
N ALA A 43 5.69 -6.21 12.11
CA ALA A 43 5.57 -4.84 12.59
C ALA A 43 4.66 -4.72 13.82
N LYS A 44 3.60 -5.55 13.88
CA LYS A 44 2.65 -5.57 15.00
C LYS A 44 3.19 -6.22 16.28
N GLU A 45 4.27 -7.00 16.17
CA GLU A 45 4.97 -7.58 17.34
C GLU A 45 5.80 -6.54 18.09
N ALA A 46 5.99 -5.33 17.56
CA ALA A 46 6.68 -4.26 18.28
C ALA A 46 5.74 -3.65 19.32
N GLU A 47 6.11 -3.73 20.59
CA GLU A 47 5.30 -3.20 21.70
C GLU A 47 5.81 -1.84 22.20
N ASP A 48 7.11 -1.57 22.08
CA ASP A 48 7.81 -0.47 22.74
C ASP A 48 8.32 0.62 21.78
N LYS A 49 8.18 0.42 20.47
CA LYS A 49 8.74 1.33 19.46
C LYS A 49 7.94 1.36 18.15
N PRO A 50 7.94 2.48 17.42
CA PRO A 50 7.34 2.54 16.09
C PRO A 50 8.10 1.66 15.09
N THR A 51 7.40 1.21 14.04
CA THR A 51 8.00 0.39 12.97
C THR A 51 7.98 1.13 11.63
N LEU A 52 9.11 1.09 10.91
CA LEU A 52 9.23 1.47 9.51
C LEU A 52 9.37 0.19 8.66
N ILE A 53 8.49 0.00 7.68
CA ILE A 53 8.62 -1.04 6.65
C ILE A 53 9.14 -0.37 5.37
N ILE A 54 10.26 -0.84 4.84
CA ILE A 54 10.83 -0.37 3.57
C ILE A 54 10.57 -1.45 2.51
N ALA A 55 9.55 -1.21 1.70
CA ALA A 55 9.18 -2.06 0.57
C ALA A 55 9.64 -1.44 -0.75
N LYS A 56 10.46 -2.18 -1.51
CA LYS A 56 10.97 -1.74 -2.80
C LYS A 56 9.93 -1.96 -3.89
N THR A 57 9.55 -0.89 -4.59
CA THR A 57 8.59 -0.93 -5.69
C THR A 57 9.23 -0.45 -7.00
N HIS A 58 8.52 -0.72 -8.09
CA HIS A 58 8.78 -0.14 -9.41
C HIS A 58 7.72 0.93 -9.66
N ILE A 59 8.13 2.17 -9.89
CA ILE A 59 7.19 3.25 -10.23
C ILE A 59 6.65 3.00 -11.64
N GLY A 60 5.34 3.19 -11.86
CA GLY A 60 4.71 2.87 -13.15
C GLY A 60 4.79 1.38 -13.51
N TYR A 61 4.86 0.47 -12.53
CA TYR A 61 4.98 -0.97 -12.75
C TYR A 61 3.99 -1.50 -13.81
N GLY A 62 4.52 -2.26 -14.77
CA GLY A 62 3.80 -2.82 -15.89
C GLY A 62 3.69 -1.88 -17.10
N ALA A 63 4.01 -0.59 -16.98
CA ALA A 63 4.01 0.33 -18.11
C ALA A 63 5.20 0.01 -19.04
N PRO A 64 4.98 -0.33 -20.32
CA PRO A 64 6.05 -0.90 -21.17
C PRO A 64 7.27 0.00 -21.37
N THR A 65 7.06 1.32 -21.45
CA THR A 65 8.12 2.29 -21.76
C THR A 65 8.36 3.28 -20.63
N LYS A 66 7.40 3.45 -19.73
CA LYS A 66 7.43 4.44 -18.65
C LYS A 66 7.66 3.85 -17.25
N GLN A 67 7.71 2.52 -17.10
CA GLN A 67 8.11 1.93 -15.83
C GLN A 67 9.52 2.41 -15.44
N ASP A 68 9.72 2.67 -14.14
CA ASP A 68 10.98 3.15 -13.54
C ASP A 68 11.48 4.49 -14.11
N SER A 69 10.61 5.22 -14.82
CA SER A 69 10.88 6.54 -15.37
C SER A 69 10.15 7.63 -14.58
N SER A 70 10.80 8.78 -14.37
CA SER A 70 10.13 9.96 -13.79
C SER A 70 8.94 10.44 -14.62
N SER A 71 8.87 10.10 -15.91
CA SER A 71 7.75 10.44 -16.78
C SER A 71 6.42 9.81 -16.38
N CYS A 72 6.42 8.72 -15.60
CA CYS A 72 5.18 8.11 -15.09
C CYS A 72 4.66 8.76 -13.78
N HIS A 73 5.40 9.70 -13.18
CA HIS A 73 5.07 10.26 -11.87
C HIS A 73 3.91 11.27 -11.91
N GLY A 74 4.00 12.26 -12.80
CA GLY A 74 3.18 13.47 -12.73
C GLY A 74 2.36 13.79 -13.97
N ALA A 75 2.33 12.89 -14.97
CA ALA A 75 1.63 13.10 -16.22
C ALA A 75 0.80 11.85 -16.60
N PRO A 76 -0.30 12.02 -17.36
CA PRO A 76 -1.01 10.89 -17.94
C PRO A 76 -0.07 9.99 -18.75
N LEU A 77 -0.28 8.67 -18.66
CA LEU A 77 0.56 7.70 -19.37
C LEU A 77 0.41 7.82 -20.89
N GLY A 78 -0.76 8.20 -21.38
CA GLY A 78 -1.12 8.17 -22.81
C GLY A 78 -1.80 6.86 -23.19
N GLU A 79 -2.63 6.88 -24.23
CA GLU A 79 -3.52 5.76 -24.57
C GLU A 79 -2.76 4.47 -24.90
N GLU A 80 -1.69 4.56 -25.68
CA GLU A 80 -0.87 3.40 -26.06
C GLU A 80 -0.15 2.78 -24.85
N GLU A 81 0.37 3.63 -23.97
CA GLU A 81 1.03 3.16 -22.74
C GLU A 81 0.02 2.48 -21.79
N VAL A 82 -1.20 3.01 -21.70
CA VAL A 82 -2.29 2.39 -20.92
C VAL A 82 -2.70 1.04 -21.50
N LYS A 83 -2.83 0.90 -22.82
CA LYS A 83 -3.13 -0.39 -23.46
C LYS A 83 -2.03 -1.41 -23.19
N GLY A 84 -0.77 -1.00 -23.29
CA GLY A 84 0.38 -1.85 -22.96
C GLY A 84 0.42 -2.27 -21.50
N LEU A 85 0.18 -1.33 -20.57
CA LEU A 85 0.06 -1.61 -19.14
C LEU A 85 -1.04 -2.63 -18.87
N LYS A 86 -2.23 -2.44 -19.43
CA LYS A 86 -3.36 -3.37 -19.28
C LYS A 86 -3.00 -4.77 -19.77
N LYS A 87 -2.35 -4.87 -20.93
CA LYS A 87 -1.87 -6.15 -21.47
C LYS A 87 -0.92 -6.85 -20.49
N ASN A 88 0.06 -6.12 -19.96
CA ASN A 88 1.04 -6.66 -19.01
C ASN A 88 0.41 -7.09 -17.68
N LEU A 89 -0.70 -6.47 -17.28
CA LEU A 89 -1.46 -6.82 -16.08
C LEU A 89 -2.60 -7.83 -16.32
N GLY A 90 -2.79 -8.32 -17.55
CA GLY A 90 -3.87 -9.24 -17.89
C GLY A 90 -5.27 -8.61 -17.82
N LEU A 91 -5.39 -7.30 -18.03
CA LEU A 91 -6.64 -6.55 -17.98
C LEU A 91 -7.25 -6.36 -19.39
N PRO A 92 -8.59 -6.17 -19.50
CA PRO A 92 -9.24 -5.83 -20.77
C PRO A 92 -8.70 -4.53 -21.37
N LEU A 93 -8.27 -4.60 -22.64
CA LEU A 93 -7.53 -3.51 -23.31
C LEU A 93 -8.40 -2.27 -23.56
N GLU A 94 -9.62 -2.47 -24.04
CA GLU A 94 -10.48 -1.37 -24.51
C GLU A 94 -11.42 -0.82 -23.42
N GLU A 95 -11.76 -1.62 -22.41
CA GLU A 95 -12.71 -1.21 -21.38
C GLU A 95 -12.12 -0.13 -20.47
N LYS A 96 -12.75 1.05 -20.45
CA LYS A 96 -12.40 2.13 -19.51
C LYS A 96 -13.09 1.86 -18.18
N PHE A 97 -12.36 2.07 -17.08
CA PHE A 97 -12.87 1.86 -15.72
C PHE A 97 -13.39 0.44 -15.46
N TYR A 98 -12.77 -0.56 -16.07
CA TYR A 98 -13.08 -1.97 -15.83
C TYR A 98 -12.82 -2.36 -14.37
N ILE A 99 -13.78 -3.08 -13.78
CA ILE A 99 -13.65 -3.70 -12.46
C ILE A 99 -14.29 -5.09 -12.55
N SER A 100 -13.52 -6.14 -12.25
CA SER A 100 -14.02 -7.51 -12.27
C SER A 100 -15.08 -7.75 -11.21
N PHE A 101 -15.94 -8.74 -11.44
CA PHE A 101 -16.96 -9.14 -10.47
C PHE A 101 -16.35 -9.52 -9.12
N GLU A 102 -15.28 -10.32 -9.14
CA GLU A 102 -14.57 -10.79 -7.94
C GLU A 102 -14.04 -9.63 -7.08
N VAL A 103 -13.47 -8.59 -7.72
CA VAL A 103 -12.99 -7.41 -7.00
C VAL A 103 -14.15 -6.63 -6.38
N LYS A 104 -15.25 -6.44 -7.11
CA LYS A 104 -16.45 -5.78 -6.56
C LYS A 104 -17.00 -6.53 -5.36
N GLU A 105 -17.18 -7.84 -5.48
CA GLU A 105 -17.69 -8.70 -4.42
C GLU A 105 -16.78 -8.69 -3.19
N PHE A 106 -15.46 -8.77 -3.38
CA PHE A 106 -14.49 -8.68 -2.29
C PHE A 106 -14.65 -7.40 -1.46
N PHE A 107 -14.75 -6.24 -2.13
CA PHE A 107 -14.89 -4.95 -1.43
C PHE A 107 -16.27 -4.76 -0.80
N GLU A 108 -17.35 -5.26 -1.40
CA GLU A 108 -18.69 -5.24 -0.79
C GLU A 108 -18.74 -6.09 0.48
N ASN A 109 -18.13 -7.28 0.45
CA ASN A 109 -18.03 -8.13 1.64
C ASN A 109 -17.15 -7.48 2.70
N ARG A 110 -16.04 -6.84 2.31
CA ARG A 110 -15.17 -6.11 3.24
C ARG A 110 -15.89 -4.95 3.91
N LYS A 111 -16.71 -4.19 3.16
CA LYS A 111 -17.54 -3.09 3.68
C LYS A 111 -18.49 -3.59 4.77
N LYS A 112 -19.23 -4.67 4.52
CA LYS A 112 -20.15 -5.27 5.51
C LYS A 112 -19.42 -5.64 6.80
N GLN A 113 -18.25 -6.28 6.71
CA GLN A 113 -17.44 -6.64 7.87
C GLN A 113 -16.99 -5.42 8.68
N LEU A 114 -16.55 -4.35 8.00
CA LEU A 114 -16.07 -3.14 8.66
C LEU A 114 -17.20 -2.33 9.30
N THR A 115 -18.37 -2.26 8.65
CA THR A 115 -19.57 -1.64 9.25
C THR A 115 -19.95 -2.33 10.55
N LYS A 116 -20.04 -3.68 10.54
CA LYS A 116 -20.31 -4.45 11.75
C LYS A 116 -19.27 -4.19 12.85
N LYS A 117 -17.98 -4.22 12.50
CA LYS A 117 -16.91 -3.93 13.46
C LYS A 117 -17.02 -2.52 14.08
N ARG A 118 -17.48 -1.54 13.31
CA ARG A 118 -17.73 -0.17 13.79
C ARG A 118 -18.92 -0.11 14.75
N GLU A 119 -19.99 -0.83 14.44
CA GLU A 119 -21.18 -0.95 15.31
C GLU A 119 -20.79 -1.60 16.64
N ASP A 120 -20.08 -2.73 16.60
CA ASP A 120 -19.59 -3.43 17.79
C ASP A 120 -18.72 -2.52 18.68
N TYR A 121 -17.79 -1.78 18.06
CA TYR A 121 -16.95 -0.82 18.79
C TYR A 121 -17.75 0.33 19.41
N SER A 122 -18.78 0.82 18.72
CA SER A 122 -19.68 1.87 19.23
C SER A 122 -20.47 1.39 20.44
N LEU A 123 -20.96 0.15 20.41
CA LEU A 123 -21.66 -0.47 21.53
C LEU A 123 -20.74 -0.66 22.74
N LEU A 124 -19.52 -1.16 22.53
CA LEU A 124 -18.52 -1.29 23.58
C LEU A 124 -18.22 0.06 24.26
N GLY A 125 -18.05 1.12 23.48
CA GLY A 125 -17.82 2.46 24.02
C GLY A 125 -18.98 2.96 24.90
N LYS A 126 -20.22 2.69 24.50
CA LYS A 126 -21.40 3.02 25.33
C LYS A 126 -21.45 2.22 26.63
N GLN A 127 -21.10 0.93 26.59
CA GLN A 127 -21.07 0.07 27.77
C GLN A 127 -20.03 0.53 28.79
N ILE A 128 -18.82 0.87 28.33
CA ILE A 128 -17.75 1.38 29.19
C ILE A 128 -18.18 2.68 29.88
N ASN A 129 -18.74 3.63 29.14
CA ASN A 129 -19.18 4.91 29.71
C ASN A 129 -20.32 4.73 30.73
N ALA A 130 -21.26 3.83 30.47
CA ALA A 130 -22.36 3.57 31.41
C ALA A 130 -21.90 2.91 32.73
N GLN A 131 -20.76 2.22 32.72
CA GLN A 131 -20.16 1.59 33.90
C GLN A 131 -19.25 2.54 34.70
N SER A 132 -18.75 3.63 34.10
CA SER A 132 -17.95 4.64 34.80
C SER A 132 -18.78 5.71 35.54
N ASP A 133 -20.09 5.74 35.30
CA ASP A 133 -21.05 6.66 35.93
C ASP A 133 -21.73 6.06 37.20
N ILE A 134 -21.21 4.94 37.71
CA ILE A 134 -21.63 4.24 38.94
C ILE A 134 -20.42 4.14 39.88
#